data_AF-A0A1C6CRQ0-F1
#
_entry.id   AF-A0A1C6CRQ0-F1
#
_cell.length_a   1.000
_cell.length_b   1.000
_cell.length_c   1.000
_cell.angle_alpha   90.00
_cell.angle_beta   90.00
_cell.angle_gamma   90.00
#
_symmetry.space_group_name_H-M   'P 1'
#
loop_
_entity.id
_entity.type
_entity.pdbx_description
1 polymer ?
#
loop_
_entity_poly.entity_id
_entity_poly.type
_entity_poly.pdbx_seq_one_letter_code
_entity_poly.pdbx_strand_id
1 'polypeptide(L)'
;MRNQKKNRRSTASMAAQRMVVGSLPQEEDEVLQSPMQMVLHSFVRDKIAMVGVILFVFIFLCCVILPYFFPIDLYYQDVTQSNVAPGFGMLTVPNGLQGNAQDMSVGSSFSVGVDKDGNVYEWGTFPNEKLKNIPSSSETGKLVQISAGLDHVVAVNEDGQIFTWGNDRMGLSNIPIDLRTGGNDIKQILAGYQISLALTEDGKMYNWGSDYLLRITYPEGVQGNIDKFAASTNIVMVLTKDGEVVPLTTKTSAYTNIPEEIQGNVIDLAITDESAAAVTSDGRVYTWGNNIKKSLNVPEEIQGQVAAISAGRYHYTAILNDGSVVSWGDNTHGQASAPSSATSVASVDAGYYANYAIQEDGSVVSWGLKGYLMGTDAFGRDLFRRILVGGRMTMTVGAISVIISTIIGIIVGGVSGYKGGKVDNLLMRLTEIVSSIPFLPFCIILSSILGNSISETQRIILIMCILGLLSWPGIARLVRGSVLAEREQEFVTAAKSLGVKETGIIFRHILPNIITVIIVNATLNFATCMLTESSLSFIGFGVNEPNATWGNMLTGAQNGQVIENYWWRWVFPALMLGICTISINCIGDGLRDAIDPKSKER
;
A
#
# COMPACT_ATOMS: atom_id res chain seq x y z
N MET A 1 -12.02 -2.72 -51.33
CA MET A 1 -10.78 -2.53 -52.14
C MET A 1 -9.60 -3.18 -51.41
N ARG A 2 -8.82 -3.99 -52.14
CA ARG A 2 -7.53 -4.65 -51.78
C ARG A 2 -7.56 -5.74 -50.68
N ASN A 3 -6.88 -6.88 -50.77
CA ASN A 3 -6.26 -7.65 -51.85
C ASN A 3 -5.82 -9.01 -51.21
N GLN A 4 -6.38 -10.16 -51.61
CA GLN A 4 -5.83 -11.49 -51.25
C GLN A 4 -5.33 -12.15 -52.55
N LYS A 5 -4.00 -12.22 -52.74
CA LYS A 5 -3.38 -13.01 -53.82
C LYS A 5 -3.21 -14.45 -53.36
N LYS A 6 -4.04 -15.34 -53.91
CA LYS A 6 -3.92 -16.80 -53.78
C LYS A 6 -2.97 -17.31 -54.88
N ASN A 7 -1.76 -17.73 -54.52
CA ASN A 7 -0.80 -18.32 -55.46
C ASN A 7 -1.15 -19.80 -55.68
N ARG A 8 -1.86 -20.13 -56.77
CA ARG A 8 -2.06 -21.52 -57.22
C ARG A 8 -0.79 -21.99 -57.95
N ARG A 9 -0.04 -22.92 -57.35
CA ARG A 9 1.03 -23.64 -58.06
C ARG A 9 0.41 -24.56 -59.12
N SER A 10 0.97 -24.53 -60.33
CA SER A 10 0.53 -25.31 -61.49
C SER A 10 0.85 -26.79 -61.31
N THR A 11 -0.08 -27.65 -61.74
CA THR A 11 -0.04 -29.12 -61.69
C THR A 11 1.22 -29.71 -62.33
N ALA A 12 1.86 -28.98 -63.26
CA ALA A 12 3.11 -29.37 -63.89
C ALA A 12 4.32 -29.31 -62.92
N SER A 13 4.34 -28.39 -61.95
CA SER A 13 5.44 -28.32 -60.98
C SER A 13 5.37 -29.46 -59.95
N MET A 14 4.16 -29.93 -59.62
CA MET A 14 3.98 -31.09 -58.73
C MET A 14 4.39 -32.41 -59.40
N ALA A 15 4.16 -32.54 -60.71
CA ALA A 15 4.60 -33.72 -61.46
C ALA A 15 6.13 -33.77 -61.62
N ALA A 16 6.78 -32.64 -61.86
CA ALA A 16 8.24 -32.55 -61.94
C ALA A 16 8.92 -32.82 -60.59
N GLN A 17 8.33 -32.35 -59.48
CA GLN A 17 8.86 -32.58 -58.13
C GLN A 17 8.73 -34.05 -57.69
N ARG A 18 7.70 -34.77 -58.15
CA ARG A 18 7.52 -36.22 -57.92
C ARG A 18 8.46 -37.10 -58.75
N MET A 19 9.08 -36.57 -59.81
CA MET A 19 9.96 -37.32 -60.70
C MET A 19 11.45 -37.17 -60.33
N VAL A 20 11.82 -36.06 -59.67
CA VAL A 20 13.21 -35.76 -59.26
C VAL A 20 13.51 -36.27 -57.84
N VAL A 21 12.51 -36.31 -56.97
CA VAL A 21 12.64 -36.85 -55.61
C VAL A 21 11.97 -38.21 -55.62
N GLY A 22 12.78 -39.26 -55.82
CA GLY A 22 12.36 -40.63 -55.63
C GLY A 22 11.63 -40.77 -54.29
N SER A 23 10.60 -41.62 -54.27
CA SER A 23 9.80 -41.94 -53.09
C SER A 23 10.66 -42.22 -51.87
N LEU A 24 10.87 -41.20 -51.05
CA LEU A 24 11.30 -41.35 -49.67
C LEU A 24 10.02 -41.50 -48.84
N PRO A 25 9.95 -42.52 -47.96
CA PRO A 25 8.81 -42.67 -47.07
C PRO A 25 8.66 -41.41 -46.23
N GLN A 26 7.43 -40.99 -46.03
CA GLN A 26 7.03 -39.82 -45.25
C GLN A 26 7.21 -40.04 -43.73
N GLU A 27 8.18 -40.87 -43.33
CA GLU A 27 8.45 -41.32 -41.95
C GLU A 27 9.77 -40.77 -41.38
N GLU A 28 10.63 -40.13 -42.18
CA GLU A 28 11.97 -39.69 -41.70
C GLU A 28 12.02 -38.27 -41.11
N ASP A 29 10.94 -37.49 -41.14
CA ASP A 29 10.89 -36.16 -40.47
C ASP A 29 10.37 -36.22 -39.02
N GLU A 30 10.04 -37.40 -38.48
CA GLU A 30 9.94 -37.64 -37.02
C GLU A 30 11.35 -37.79 -36.41
N VAL A 31 12.22 -36.81 -36.66
CA VAL A 31 13.56 -36.77 -36.06
C VAL A 31 13.40 -36.43 -34.57
N LEU A 32 13.43 -37.47 -33.74
CA LEU A 32 13.99 -37.51 -32.37
C LEU A 32 13.79 -36.23 -31.54
N GLN A 33 12.57 -35.70 -31.42
CA GLN A 33 12.30 -34.73 -30.36
C GLN A 33 12.28 -35.46 -29.03
N SER A 34 13.04 -34.97 -28.04
CA SER A 34 12.98 -35.57 -26.71
C SER A 34 11.55 -35.45 -26.16
N PRO A 35 11.07 -36.40 -25.32
CA PRO A 35 9.75 -36.33 -24.72
C PRO A 35 9.44 -34.96 -24.09
N MET A 36 10.45 -34.35 -23.46
CA MET A 36 10.34 -33.02 -22.86
C MET A 36 10.14 -31.90 -23.89
N GLN A 37 10.79 -31.97 -25.06
CA GLN A 37 10.62 -30.99 -26.14
C GLN A 37 9.21 -31.05 -26.73
N MET A 38 8.65 -32.25 -26.89
CA MET A 38 7.26 -32.42 -27.36
C MET A 38 6.25 -31.83 -26.37
N VAL A 39 6.44 -32.10 -25.07
CA VAL A 39 5.61 -31.53 -24.00
C VAL A 39 5.71 -30.00 -24.02
N LEU A 40 6.91 -29.44 -24.06
CA LEU A 40 7.11 -27.98 -24.08
C LEU A 40 6.45 -27.33 -25.30
N HIS A 41 6.60 -27.93 -26.47
CA HIS A 41 5.99 -27.41 -27.69
C HIS A 41 4.46 -27.50 -27.66
N SER A 42 3.90 -28.56 -27.06
CA SER A 42 2.45 -28.68 -26.85
C SER A 42 1.95 -27.65 -25.85
N PHE A 43 2.66 -27.46 -24.73
CA PHE A 43 2.35 -26.49 -23.69
C PHE A 43 2.32 -25.05 -24.22
N VAL A 44 3.33 -24.66 -25.01
CA VAL A 44 3.40 -23.30 -25.58
C VAL A 44 2.27 -23.02 -26.59
N ARG A 45 1.67 -24.06 -27.17
CA ARG A 45 0.50 -23.93 -28.05
C ARG A 45 -0.81 -23.79 -27.29
N ASP A 46 -0.86 -24.17 -26.02
CA ASP A 46 -2.02 -23.96 -25.17
C ASP A 46 -2.13 -22.47 -24.79
N LYS A 47 -3.12 -21.81 -25.38
CA LYS A 47 -3.36 -20.38 -25.15
C LYS A 47 -3.76 -20.08 -23.71
N ILE A 48 -4.51 -20.96 -23.06
CA ILE A 48 -4.99 -20.74 -21.69
C ILE A 48 -3.80 -20.84 -20.73
N ALA A 49 -2.98 -21.87 -20.90
CA ALA A 49 -1.77 -22.06 -20.11
C ALA A 49 -0.80 -20.87 -20.29
N MET A 50 -0.58 -20.42 -21.53
CA MET A 50 0.31 -19.28 -21.81
C MET A 50 -0.20 -17.96 -21.25
N VAL A 51 -1.51 -17.70 -21.25
CA VAL A 51 -2.09 -16.54 -20.55
C VAL A 51 -1.81 -16.62 -19.06
N GLY A 52 -1.97 -17.81 -18.46
CA GLY A 52 -1.61 -18.07 -17.06
C GLY A 52 -0.15 -17.78 -16.77
N VAL A 53 0.78 -18.27 -17.61
CA VAL A 53 2.22 -17.97 -17.47
C VAL A 53 2.49 -16.47 -17.51
N ILE A 54 1.95 -15.76 -18.50
CA ILE A 54 2.20 -14.33 -18.68
C ILE A 54 1.69 -13.54 -17.47
N LEU A 55 0.46 -13.82 -17.02
CA LEU A 55 -0.13 -13.13 -15.87
C LEU A 55 0.64 -13.44 -14.57
N PHE A 56 0.95 -14.72 -14.31
CA PHE A 56 1.70 -15.10 -13.13
C PHE A 56 3.09 -14.46 -13.11
N VAL A 57 3.83 -14.51 -14.23
CA VAL A 57 5.16 -13.91 -14.32
C VAL A 57 5.09 -12.40 -14.14
N PHE A 58 4.10 -11.73 -14.73
CA PHE A 58 3.89 -10.29 -14.54
C PHE A 58 3.66 -9.96 -13.06
N ILE A 59 2.72 -10.64 -12.39
CA ILE A 59 2.42 -10.43 -10.97
C ILE A 59 3.65 -10.72 -10.10
N PHE A 60 4.33 -11.84 -10.36
CA PHE A 60 5.54 -12.24 -9.66
C PHE A 60 6.64 -11.16 -9.78
N LEU A 61 6.91 -10.69 -10.99
CA LEU A 61 7.89 -9.63 -11.23
C LEU A 61 7.47 -8.32 -10.55
N CYS A 62 6.20 -7.95 -10.58
CA CYS A 62 5.71 -6.78 -9.85
C CYS A 62 5.95 -6.92 -8.34
N CYS A 63 5.58 -8.05 -7.73
CA CYS A 63 5.78 -8.30 -6.29
C CYS A 63 7.25 -8.39 -5.87
N VAL A 64 8.15 -8.77 -6.78
CA VAL A 64 9.59 -8.86 -6.47
C VAL A 64 10.29 -7.52 -6.72
N ILE A 65 10.03 -6.88 -7.87
CA ILE A 65 10.80 -5.72 -8.35
C ILE A 65 10.26 -4.41 -7.78
N LEU A 66 8.95 -4.17 -7.84
CA LEU A 66 8.37 -2.87 -7.48
C LEU A 66 8.61 -2.46 -6.01
N PRO A 67 8.63 -3.37 -5.01
CA PRO A 67 8.97 -2.99 -3.63
C PRO A 67 10.36 -2.35 -3.46
N TYR A 68 11.30 -2.58 -4.38
CA TYR A 68 12.61 -1.89 -4.34
C TYR A 68 12.50 -0.41 -4.74
N PHE A 69 11.55 -0.07 -5.61
CA PHE A 69 11.29 1.31 -6.04
C PHE A 69 10.28 2.02 -5.12
N PHE A 70 9.38 1.24 -4.51
CA PHE A 70 8.35 1.73 -3.60
C PHE A 70 8.53 1.07 -2.22
N PRO A 71 9.57 1.44 -1.47
CA PRO A 71 9.77 0.89 -0.14
C PRO A 71 8.58 1.23 0.76
N ILE A 72 8.28 0.30 1.67
CA ILE A 72 7.26 0.46 2.69
C ILE A 72 7.90 0.22 4.05
N ASP A 73 7.59 1.12 4.99
CA ASP A 73 7.79 0.84 6.40
C ASP A 73 6.58 0.04 6.90
N LEU A 74 6.82 -1.22 7.29
CA LEU A 74 5.78 -2.13 7.75
C LEU A 74 5.14 -1.66 9.06
N TYR A 75 5.86 -0.89 9.86
CA TYR A 75 5.40 -0.37 11.15
C TYR A 75 4.74 1.01 11.04
N TYR A 76 4.72 1.60 9.85
CA TYR A 76 4.04 2.87 9.63
C TYR A 76 2.56 2.75 9.97
N GLN A 77 2.07 3.70 10.77
CA GLN A 77 0.66 3.86 11.06
C GLN A 77 0.35 5.35 11.10
N ASP A 78 -0.73 5.72 10.42
CA ASP A 78 -1.33 7.03 10.55
C ASP A 78 -2.85 6.95 10.42
N VAL A 79 -3.52 7.21 11.54
CA VAL A 79 -4.99 7.21 11.60
C VAL A 79 -5.63 8.35 10.80
N THR A 80 -4.90 9.43 10.53
CA THR A 80 -5.44 10.56 9.74
C THR A 80 -5.60 10.21 8.26
N GLN A 81 -4.84 9.22 7.78
CA GLN A 81 -4.98 8.64 6.44
C GLN A 81 -5.78 7.33 6.46
N SER A 82 -6.51 7.01 7.54
CA SER A 82 -7.25 5.75 7.63
C SER A 82 -8.40 5.68 6.62
N ASN A 83 -8.50 4.54 5.93
CA ASN A 83 -9.57 4.22 4.98
C ASN A 83 -9.80 5.32 3.91
N VAL A 84 -8.72 5.87 3.39
CA VAL A 84 -8.76 6.79 2.25
C VAL A 84 -9.02 5.97 0.98
N ALA A 85 -10.04 6.37 0.23
CA ALA A 85 -10.40 5.75 -1.04
C ALA A 85 -9.31 5.92 -2.12
N PRO A 86 -9.24 5.02 -3.12
CA PRO A 86 -8.33 5.14 -4.24
C PRO A 86 -8.57 6.42 -5.04
N GLY A 87 -7.49 7.10 -5.45
CA GLY A 87 -7.56 8.30 -6.27
C GLY A 87 -6.34 9.19 -6.11
N PHE A 88 -6.21 10.17 -7.02
CA PHE A 88 -5.13 11.17 -7.01
C PHE A 88 -5.66 12.61 -6.94
N GLY A 89 -6.87 12.78 -6.39
CA GLY A 89 -7.57 14.05 -6.38
C GLY A 89 -7.09 15.05 -5.32
N MET A 90 -6.26 14.65 -4.35
CA MET A 90 -5.98 15.47 -3.16
C MET A 90 -5.26 16.78 -3.48
N LEU A 91 -4.46 16.85 -4.55
CA LEU A 91 -3.78 18.07 -5.00
C LEU A 91 -4.45 18.74 -6.21
N THR A 92 -5.58 18.22 -6.67
CA THR A 92 -6.25 18.72 -7.88
C THR A 92 -7.05 19.96 -7.56
N VAL A 93 -6.40 21.13 -7.63
CA VAL A 93 -7.03 22.43 -7.37
C VAL A 93 -8.17 22.68 -8.37
N PRO A 94 -9.39 22.99 -7.91
CA PRO A 94 -10.51 23.37 -8.77
C PRO A 94 -10.20 24.57 -9.67
N ASN A 95 -10.67 24.52 -10.93
CA ASN A 95 -10.40 25.58 -11.91
C ASN A 95 -10.91 26.97 -11.49
N GLY A 96 -11.98 27.04 -10.67
CA GLY A 96 -12.52 28.31 -10.17
C GLY A 96 -11.57 29.06 -9.23
N LEU A 97 -10.63 28.36 -8.59
CA LEU A 97 -9.61 28.97 -7.74
C LEU A 97 -8.37 29.42 -8.52
N GLN A 98 -8.16 28.93 -9.74
CA GLN A 98 -6.99 29.30 -10.52
C GLN A 98 -7.11 30.74 -11.04
N GLY A 99 -6.28 31.66 -10.52
CA GLY A 99 -6.33 33.09 -10.83
C GLY A 99 -7.31 33.88 -9.95
N ASN A 100 -8.09 33.21 -9.09
CA ASN A 100 -9.14 33.83 -8.28
C ASN A 100 -9.17 33.35 -6.82
N ALA A 101 -8.20 32.55 -6.39
CA ALA A 101 -8.11 32.09 -5.00
C ALA A 101 -7.96 33.29 -4.05
N GLN A 102 -8.73 33.27 -2.97
CA GLN A 102 -8.60 34.21 -1.85
C GLN A 102 -7.91 33.54 -0.67
N ASP A 103 -8.38 32.36 -0.27
CA ASP A 103 -7.82 31.59 0.83
C ASP A 103 -7.98 30.09 0.58
N MET A 104 -7.06 29.29 1.09
CA MET A 104 -7.01 27.84 0.88
C MET A 104 -6.48 27.14 2.12
N SER A 105 -6.98 25.92 2.37
CA SER A 105 -6.51 25.13 3.49
C SER A 105 -6.45 23.64 3.19
N VAL A 106 -5.36 23.01 3.63
CA VAL A 106 -5.09 21.59 3.53
C VAL A 106 -5.64 20.85 4.75
N GLY A 107 -6.64 19.99 4.53
CA GLY A 107 -7.11 19.03 5.53
C GLY A 107 -6.36 17.69 5.48
N SER A 108 -6.84 16.71 6.24
CA SER A 108 -6.18 15.40 6.34
C SER A 108 -6.11 14.65 5.01
N SER A 109 -7.25 14.50 4.33
CA SER A 109 -7.42 13.73 3.09
C SER A 109 -8.22 14.51 2.04
N PHE A 110 -8.62 15.73 2.38
CA PHE A 110 -9.35 16.67 1.55
C PHE A 110 -8.74 18.05 1.69
N SER A 111 -9.15 18.99 0.86
CA SER A 111 -8.73 20.38 0.92
C SER A 111 -9.89 21.28 0.57
N VAL A 112 -9.82 22.52 1.03
CA VAL A 112 -10.85 23.52 0.83
C VAL A 112 -10.24 24.83 0.36
N GLY A 113 -11.03 25.64 -0.32
CA GLY A 113 -10.63 26.97 -0.73
C GLY A 113 -11.83 27.84 -0.99
N VAL A 114 -11.62 29.14 -0.87
CA VAL A 114 -12.60 30.17 -1.18
C VAL A 114 -12.02 31.11 -2.22
N ASP A 115 -12.82 31.46 -3.23
CA ASP A 115 -12.43 32.46 -4.23
C ASP A 115 -12.76 33.88 -3.76
N LYS A 116 -12.28 34.89 -4.50
CA LYS A 116 -12.51 36.32 -4.19
C LYS A 116 -13.98 36.74 -4.24
N ASP A 117 -14.85 35.90 -4.81
CA ASP A 117 -16.30 36.12 -4.87
C ASP A 117 -17.03 35.46 -3.67
N GLY A 118 -16.32 34.69 -2.85
CA GLY A 118 -16.86 33.99 -1.68
C GLY A 118 -17.40 32.59 -1.96
N ASN A 119 -17.15 32.03 -3.15
CA ASN A 119 -17.57 30.65 -3.45
C ASN A 119 -16.59 29.66 -2.82
N VAL A 120 -17.14 28.64 -2.17
CA VAL A 120 -16.35 27.58 -1.51
C VAL A 120 -16.20 26.40 -2.45
N TYR A 121 -14.98 25.86 -2.49
CA TYR A 121 -14.65 24.65 -3.21
C TYR A 121 -14.02 23.65 -2.24
N GLU A 122 -14.42 22.39 -2.36
CA GLU A 122 -13.80 21.29 -1.63
C GLU A 122 -13.40 20.18 -2.61
N TRP A 123 -12.24 19.56 -2.38
CA TRP A 123 -11.75 18.47 -3.22
C TRP A 123 -10.89 17.47 -2.43
N GLY A 124 -10.55 16.36 -3.06
CA GLY A 124 -9.84 15.23 -2.45
C GLY A 124 -10.78 14.09 -2.05
N THR A 125 -10.44 13.40 -0.97
CA THR A 125 -11.20 12.26 -0.45
C THR A 125 -11.80 12.61 0.89
N PHE A 126 -13.14 12.67 0.95
CA PHE A 126 -13.84 13.09 2.16
C PHE A 126 -13.92 11.96 3.19
N PRO A 127 -13.49 12.18 4.45
CA PRO A 127 -13.58 11.19 5.51
C PRO A 127 -15.03 10.91 5.96
N ASN A 128 -15.97 11.78 5.64
CA ASN A 128 -17.39 11.62 5.94
C ASN A 128 -18.28 12.40 4.96
N GLU A 129 -19.54 11.99 4.84
CA GLU A 129 -20.52 12.63 3.95
C GLU A 129 -20.95 14.04 4.42
N LYS A 130 -20.79 14.38 5.71
CA LYS A 130 -21.23 15.68 6.23
C LYS A 130 -20.37 16.84 5.70
N LEU A 131 -19.12 16.58 5.32
CA LEU A 131 -18.26 17.60 4.71
C LEU A 131 -18.85 18.11 3.39
N LYS A 132 -19.52 17.24 2.63
CA LYS A 132 -20.16 17.61 1.35
C LYS A 132 -21.35 18.58 1.52
N ASN A 133 -21.84 18.79 2.73
CA ASN A 133 -22.93 19.70 3.02
C ASN A 133 -22.41 21.12 3.27
N ILE A 134 -21.82 21.71 2.22
CA ILE A 134 -21.32 23.08 2.26
C ILE A 134 -22.50 24.04 2.49
N PRO A 135 -22.43 24.95 3.49
CA PRO A 135 -23.45 25.96 3.70
C PRO A 135 -23.68 26.84 2.47
N SER A 136 -24.92 27.28 2.24
CA SER A 136 -25.23 28.11 1.08
C SER A 136 -24.74 29.54 1.26
N SER A 137 -24.35 30.22 0.17
CA SER A 137 -23.94 31.64 0.21
C SER A 137 -25.03 32.57 0.75
N SER A 138 -26.30 32.19 0.66
CA SER A 138 -27.41 32.91 1.29
C SER A 138 -27.43 32.82 2.81
N GLU A 139 -26.86 31.76 3.39
CA GLU A 139 -26.73 31.56 4.83
C GLU A 139 -25.45 32.15 5.37
N THR A 140 -24.33 32.02 4.64
CA THR A 140 -23.01 32.45 5.11
C THR A 140 -22.66 33.88 4.74
N GLY A 141 -23.31 34.45 3.73
CA GLY A 141 -22.77 35.62 3.04
C GLY A 141 -21.45 35.29 2.33
N LYS A 142 -20.66 36.32 2.06
CA LYS A 142 -19.38 36.20 1.36
C LYS A 142 -18.28 35.76 2.32
N LEU A 143 -17.78 34.55 2.12
CA LEU A 143 -16.69 33.98 2.91
C LEU A 143 -15.33 34.54 2.47
N VAL A 144 -14.42 34.75 3.43
CA VAL A 144 -13.11 35.40 3.21
C VAL A 144 -11.93 34.64 3.79
N GLN A 145 -12.15 33.79 4.79
CA GLN A 145 -11.13 32.89 5.36
C GLN A 145 -11.72 31.50 5.51
N ILE A 146 -10.90 30.47 5.32
CA ILE A 146 -11.32 29.07 5.41
C ILE A 146 -10.19 28.18 5.92
N SER A 147 -10.53 27.22 6.80
CA SER A 147 -9.57 26.28 7.36
C SER A 147 -10.14 24.86 7.43
N ALA A 148 -9.38 23.88 6.93
CA ALA A 148 -9.75 22.47 6.93
C ALA A 148 -8.96 21.67 7.97
N GLY A 149 -9.67 20.87 8.77
CA GLY A 149 -9.08 20.03 9.79
C GLY A 149 -9.05 18.55 9.42
N LEU A 150 -9.21 17.70 10.44
CA LEU A 150 -9.28 16.26 10.24
C LEU A 150 -10.52 15.86 9.43
N ASP A 151 -11.68 16.32 9.88
CA ASP A 151 -13.00 15.89 9.41
C ASP A 151 -14.08 16.99 9.46
N HIS A 152 -13.68 18.25 9.66
CA HIS A 152 -14.52 19.44 9.69
C HIS A 152 -13.81 20.65 9.06
N VAL A 153 -14.60 21.70 8.77
CA VAL A 153 -14.14 22.97 8.22
C VAL A 153 -14.64 24.12 9.08
N VAL A 154 -13.83 25.16 9.21
CA VAL A 154 -14.16 26.44 9.83
C VAL A 154 -14.00 27.53 8.77
N ALA A 155 -14.94 28.47 8.68
CA ALA A 155 -14.86 29.60 7.75
C ALA A 155 -15.37 30.90 8.39
N VAL A 156 -14.94 32.03 7.84
CA VAL A 156 -15.32 33.37 8.29
C VAL A 156 -15.87 34.17 7.10
N ASN A 157 -16.92 34.96 7.32
CA ASN A 157 -17.45 35.90 6.33
C ASN A 157 -16.94 37.34 6.50
N GLU A 158 -17.27 38.23 5.55
CA GLU A 158 -16.90 39.66 5.60
C GLU A 158 -17.41 40.40 6.85
N ASP A 159 -18.45 39.89 7.52
CA ASP A 159 -19.01 40.44 8.75
C ASP A 159 -18.36 39.90 10.04
N GLY A 160 -17.33 39.05 9.90
CA GLY A 160 -16.62 38.41 11.02
C GLY A 160 -17.41 37.29 11.71
N GLN A 161 -18.42 36.73 11.06
CA GLN A 161 -19.17 35.58 11.56
C GLN A 161 -18.46 34.27 11.22
N ILE A 162 -18.38 33.38 12.19
CA ILE A 162 -17.78 32.05 12.02
C ILE A 162 -18.84 31.01 11.70
N PHE A 163 -18.52 30.14 10.74
CA PHE A 163 -19.31 29.00 10.31
C PHE A 163 -18.48 27.72 10.42
N THR A 164 -19.16 26.61 10.70
CA THR A 164 -18.54 25.28 10.76
C THR A 164 -19.43 24.24 10.12
N TRP A 165 -18.84 23.32 9.35
CA TRP A 165 -19.55 22.15 8.82
C TRP A 165 -18.63 20.92 8.79
N GLY A 166 -19.20 19.75 8.48
CA GLY A 166 -18.53 18.46 8.57
C GLY A 166 -18.87 17.71 9.86
N ASN A 167 -17.87 17.11 10.50
CA ASN A 167 -18.09 16.34 11.71
C ASN A 167 -18.38 17.25 12.92
N ASP A 168 -19.35 16.85 13.74
CA ASP A 168 -19.79 17.58 14.94
C ASP A 168 -19.49 16.82 16.25
N ARG A 169 -18.66 15.77 16.17
CA ARG A 169 -18.18 15.10 17.38
C ARG A 169 -17.47 16.12 18.28
N MET A 170 -17.58 15.95 19.59
CA MET A 170 -16.96 16.84 20.59
C MET A 170 -17.48 18.29 20.57
N GLY A 171 -18.61 18.57 19.90
CA GLY A 171 -19.19 19.92 19.88
C GLY A 171 -18.45 20.89 18.97
N LEU A 172 -17.92 20.41 17.84
CA LEU A 172 -17.23 21.24 16.84
C LEU A 172 -18.14 22.31 16.20
N SER A 173 -19.46 22.14 16.26
CA SER A 173 -20.45 23.14 15.82
C SER A 173 -20.93 24.06 16.94
N ASN A 174 -20.45 23.86 18.18
CA ASN A 174 -20.78 24.71 19.33
C ASN A 174 -19.90 25.96 19.35
N ILE A 175 -20.01 26.76 18.30
CA ILE A 175 -19.25 28.00 18.14
C ILE A 175 -19.63 28.98 19.28
N PRO A 176 -18.64 29.64 19.93
CA PRO A 176 -18.90 30.68 20.93
C PRO A 176 -19.85 31.77 20.40
N ILE A 177 -20.81 32.20 21.22
CA ILE A 177 -21.89 33.09 20.77
C ILE A 177 -21.39 34.40 20.15
N ASP A 178 -20.34 34.99 20.75
CA ASP A 178 -19.70 36.21 20.25
C ASP A 178 -19.27 36.07 18.78
N LEU A 179 -18.72 34.90 18.42
CA LEU A 179 -18.21 34.63 17.07
C LEU A 179 -19.32 34.28 16.06
N ARG A 180 -20.52 33.91 16.55
CA ARG A 180 -21.67 33.58 15.68
C ARG A 180 -22.47 34.81 15.28
N THR A 181 -22.54 35.80 16.15
CA THR A 181 -23.33 37.01 15.90
C THR A 181 -22.64 38.00 14.98
N GLY A 182 -21.33 37.85 14.77
CA GLY A 182 -20.51 38.76 13.96
C GLY A 182 -20.09 40.01 14.75
N GLY A 183 -19.42 40.93 14.06
CA GLY A 183 -18.93 42.17 14.67
C GLY A 183 -17.62 42.03 15.46
N ASN A 184 -16.94 40.90 15.32
CA ASN A 184 -15.55 40.73 15.76
C ASN A 184 -14.66 40.71 14.51
N ASP A 185 -13.60 41.49 14.51
CA ASP A 185 -12.60 41.43 13.44
C ASP A 185 -11.77 40.16 13.64
N ILE A 186 -12.02 39.13 12.83
CA ILE A 186 -11.33 37.83 12.92
C ILE A 186 -10.02 37.90 12.14
N LYS A 187 -8.90 37.72 12.85
CA LYS A 187 -7.55 37.72 12.29
C LYS A 187 -7.12 36.37 11.74
N GLN A 188 -7.41 35.28 12.47
CA GLN A 188 -6.96 33.94 12.11
C GLN A 188 -7.93 32.89 12.62
N ILE A 189 -8.15 31.83 11.83
CA ILE A 189 -8.90 30.63 12.23
C ILE A 189 -8.08 29.37 11.99
N LEU A 190 -8.42 28.29 12.70
CA LEU A 190 -7.85 26.97 12.46
C LEU A 190 -8.87 25.87 12.77
N ALA A 191 -9.04 24.95 11.82
CA ALA A 191 -9.67 23.66 12.02
C ALA A 191 -8.57 22.61 12.26
N GLY A 192 -8.54 22.02 13.44
CA GLY A 192 -7.47 21.09 13.85
C GLY A 192 -7.93 19.64 13.98
N TYR A 193 -7.22 18.87 14.79
CA TYR A 193 -7.62 17.51 15.15
C TYR A 193 -8.71 17.53 16.23
N GLN A 194 -9.97 17.58 15.80
CA GLN A 194 -11.16 17.66 16.65
C GLN A 194 -11.20 18.89 17.60
N ILE A 195 -10.55 19.98 17.20
CA ILE A 195 -10.61 21.29 17.85
C ILE A 195 -10.76 22.36 16.77
N SER A 196 -11.33 23.50 17.14
CA SER A 196 -11.37 24.71 16.33
C SER A 196 -10.86 25.89 17.15
N LEU A 197 -10.10 26.77 16.50
CA LEU A 197 -9.51 27.97 17.09
C LEU A 197 -9.87 29.20 16.27
N ALA A 198 -10.03 30.33 16.94
CA ALA A 198 -10.16 31.64 16.32
C ALA A 198 -9.40 32.69 17.12
N LEU A 199 -8.81 33.65 16.41
CA LEU A 199 -8.12 34.81 16.96
C LEU A 199 -8.74 36.07 16.37
N THR A 200 -9.08 37.02 17.23
CA THR A 200 -9.56 38.35 16.84
C THR A 200 -8.39 39.35 16.75
N GLU A 201 -8.57 40.45 16.01
CA GLU A 201 -7.56 41.50 15.83
C GLU A 201 -7.14 42.19 17.15
N ASP A 202 -8.07 42.27 18.12
CA ASP A 202 -7.76 42.76 19.47
C ASP A 202 -6.87 41.80 20.28
N GLY A 203 -6.56 40.61 19.75
CA GLY A 203 -5.64 39.65 20.34
C GLY A 203 -6.31 38.65 21.28
N LYS A 204 -7.64 38.50 21.21
CA LYS A 204 -8.39 37.52 22.00
C LYS A 204 -8.51 36.20 21.24
N MET A 205 -8.10 35.11 21.89
CA MET A 205 -8.20 33.76 21.32
C MET A 205 -9.39 33.00 21.90
N TYR A 206 -10.09 32.28 21.03
CA TYR A 206 -11.20 31.39 21.33
C TYR A 206 -10.89 29.97 20.87
N ASN A 207 -11.39 28.98 21.60
CA ASN A 207 -11.29 27.57 21.24
C ASN A 207 -12.60 26.84 21.55
N TRP A 208 -12.98 25.88 20.71
CA TRP A 208 -14.12 24.99 20.93
C TRP A 208 -13.88 23.62 20.29
N GLY A 209 -14.70 22.63 20.64
CA GLY A 209 -14.48 21.23 20.29
C GLY A 209 -13.91 20.43 21.47
N SER A 210 -12.90 19.59 21.22
CA SER A 210 -12.37 18.69 22.24
C SER A 210 -11.39 19.36 23.22
N ASP A 211 -11.88 19.70 24.41
CA ASP A 211 -11.03 20.13 25.54
C ASP A 211 -10.17 18.99 26.13
N TYR A 212 -10.47 17.74 25.76
CA TYR A 212 -9.73 16.57 26.24
C TYR A 212 -8.40 16.37 25.52
N LEU A 213 -8.37 16.61 24.20
CA LEU A 213 -7.19 16.35 23.36
C LEU A 213 -6.14 17.44 23.52
N LEU A 214 -6.57 18.71 23.55
CA LEU A 214 -5.71 19.87 23.69
C LEU A 214 -6.22 20.77 24.79
N ARG A 215 -5.61 20.65 25.98
CA ARG A 215 -5.92 21.53 27.10
C ARG A 215 -5.16 22.84 26.96
N ILE A 216 -5.84 23.86 26.45
CA ILE A 216 -5.29 25.21 26.29
C ILE A 216 -5.37 25.93 27.65
N THR A 217 -4.24 26.50 28.08
CA THR A 217 -4.16 27.34 29.28
C THR A 217 -3.52 28.66 28.90
N TYR A 218 -4.18 29.77 29.21
CA TYR A 218 -3.69 31.12 28.93
C TYR A 218 -2.88 31.63 30.12
N PRO A 219 -1.57 31.89 29.98
CA PRO A 219 -0.81 32.61 30.98
C PRO A 219 -1.34 34.04 31.19
N GLU A 220 -1.06 34.60 32.36
CA GLU A 220 -1.49 35.97 32.69
C GLU A 220 -0.90 36.98 31.70
N GLY A 221 -1.73 37.91 31.22
CA GLY A 221 -1.31 38.97 30.27
C GLY A 221 -1.21 38.55 28.80
N VAL A 222 -1.43 37.26 28.46
CA VAL A 222 -1.35 36.79 27.07
C VAL A 222 -2.61 37.14 26.27
N GLN A 223 -3.80 36.91 26.85
CA GLN A 223 -5.07 37.26 26.20
C GLN A 223 -5.17 38.78 25.96
N GLY A 224 -5.53 39.17 24.73
CA GLY A 224 -5.53 40.56 24.28
C GLY A 224 -4.18 41.05 23.73
N ASN A 225 -3.11 40.25 23.85
CA ASN A 225 -1.78 40.56 23.32
C ASN A 225 -1.31 39.57 22.24
N ILE A 226 -2.17 38.65 21.80
CA ILE A 226 -1.82 37.65 20.78
C ILE A 226 -1.83 38.30 19.39
N ASP A 227 -0.80 38.04 18.59
CA ASP A 227 -0.70 38.48 17.20
C ASP A 227 -0.99 37.33 16.20
N LYS A 228 -0.46 36.13 16.48
CA LYS A 228 -0.65 34.92 15.67
C LYS A 228 -0.67 33.69 16.57
N PHE A 229 -1.28 32.61 16.11
CA PHE A 229 -1.12 31.31 16.75
C PHE A 229 -0.73 30.22 15.76
N ALA A 230 -0.14 29.16 16.30
CA ALA A 230 0.10 27.92 15.61
C ALA A 230 -0.30 26.75 16.51
N ALA A 231 -0.82 25.68 15.91
CA ALA A 231 -1.31 24.52 16.64
C ALA A 231 -0.91 23.21 15.95
N SER A 232 -0.66 22.19 16.78
CA SER A 232 -0.48 20.79 16.37
C SER A 232 -1.51 19.91 17.07
N THR A 233 -1.45 18.59 16.89
CA THR A 233 -2.27 17.67 17.70
C THR A 233 -1.90 17.67 19.19
N ASN A 234 -0.77 18.28 19.59
CA ASN A 234 -0.21 18.16 20.94
C ASN A 234 -0.15 19.48 21.72
N ILE A 235 -0.03 20.61 21.04
CA ILE A 235 0.16 21.92 21.67
C ILE A 235 -0.34 23.05 20.78
N VAL A 236 -0.77 24.14 21.43
CA VAL A 236 -0.98 25.46 20.81
C VAL A 236 0.08 26.40 21.36
N MET A 237 0.74 27.17 20.50
CA MET A 237 1.58 28.29 20.91
C MET A 237 1.14 29.56 20.19
N VAL A 238 1.42 30.68 20.82
CA VAL A 238 1.08 32.00 20.31
C VAL A 238 2.34 32.83 20.13
N LEU A 239 2.32 33.68 19.11
CA LEU A 239 3.20 34.82 18.95
C LEU A 239 2.44 36.04 19.47
N THR A 240 3.03 36.77 20.39
CA THR A 240 2.45 38.00 20.92
C THR A 240 2.83 39.22 20.08
N LYS A 241 2.13 40.35 20.25
CA LYS A 241 2.36 41.60 19.51
C LYS A 241 3.74 42.23 19.82
N ASP A 242 4.33 41.87 20.94
CA ASP A 242 5.69 42.22 21.36
C ASP A 242 6.77 41.23 20.89
N GLY A 243 6.42 40.21 20.09
CA GLY A 243 7.38 39.30 19.49
C GLY A 243 7.81 38.14 20.40
N GLU A 244 7.05 37.85 21.45
CA GLU A 244 7.28 36.71 22.35
C GLU A 244 6.54 35.46 21.86
N VAL A 245 7.20 34.31 21.95
CA VAL A 245 6.58 33.00 21.68
C VAL A 245 6.21 32.36 23.00
N VAL A 246 4.91 32.12 23.19
CA VAL A 246 4.34 31.62 24.44
C VAL A 246 3.55 30.32 24.19
N PRO A 247 3.90 29.20 24.86
CA PRO A 247 3.14 27.98 24.75
C PRO A 247 1.90 28.03 25.67
N LEU A 248 0.73 27.70 25.13
CA LEU A 248 -0.54 27.74 25.88
C LEU A 248 -0.77 26.44 26.66
N THR A 249 0.21 26.03 27.45
CA THR A 249 0.17 24.81 28.27
C THR A 249 0.99 24.99 29.55
N THR A 250 0.62 24.25 30.59
CA THR A 250 1.40 24.17 31.83
C THR A 250 2.33 22.96 31.86
N LYS A 251 2.25 22.08 30.85
CA LYS A 251 3.05 20.85 30.78
C LYS A 251 4.36 21.10 30.03
N THR A 252 5.48 20.81 30.69
CA THR A 252 6.80 20.82 30.04
C THR A 252 6.89 19.71 28.99
N SER A 253 7.47 20.04 27.84
CA SER A 253 7.75 19.10 26.75
C SER A 253 8.90 19.62 25.88
N ALA A 254 9.29 18.87 24.85
CA ALA A 254 10.27 19.36 23.88
C ALA A 254 9.83 20.68 23.20
N TYR A 255 8.53 20.93 23.08
CA TYR A 255 7.97 22.17 22.53
C TYR A 255 8.12 23.37 23.45
N THR A 256 8.24 23.18 24.76
CA THR A 256 8.37 24.31 25.71
C THR A 256 9.82 24.77 25.85
N ASN A 257 10.77 24.10 25.20
CA ASN A 257 12.19 24.47 25.19
C ASN A 257 12.45 25.55 24.12
N ILE A 258 11.77 26.67 24.25
CA ILE A 258 11.86 27.79 23.30
C ILE A 258 13.22 28.48 23.50
N PRO A 259 13.97 28.78 22.42
CA PRO A 259 15.24 29.51 22.55
C PRO A 259 15.02 30.88 23.21
N GLU A 260 15.79 31.22 24.23
CA GLU A 260 15.64 32.53 24.91
C GLU A 260 16.06 33.71 24.01
N GLU A 261 16.99 33.47 23.07
CA GLU A 261 17.55 34.50 22.20
C GLU A 261 16.59 35.03 21.12
N ILE A 262 15.47 34.35 20.86
CA ILE A 262 14.48 34.79 19.87
C ILE A 262 13.38 35.66 20.47
N GLN A 263 13.21 35.62 21.79
CA GLN A 263 12.13 36.31 22.48
C GLN A 263 12.22 37.83 22.25
N GLY A 264 11.09 38.43 21.90
CA GLY A 264 10.96 39.86 21.59
C GLY A 264 11.36 40.24 20.17
N ASN A 265 11.75 39.27 19.33
CA ASN A 265 12.23 39.50 17.97
C ASN A 265 11.56 38.59 16.92
N VAL A 266 10.58 37.78 17.32
CA VAL A 266 9.86 36.88 16.41
C VAL A 266 8.80 37.65 15.62
N ILE A 267 8.74 37.41 14.31
CA ILE A 267 7.74 37.96 13.39
C ILE A 267 6.78 36.89 12.84
N ASP A 268 7.17 35.61 12.88
CA ASP A 268 6.30 34.53 12.44
C ASP A 268 6.56 33.22 13.19
N LEU A 269 5.54 32.37 13.27
CA LEU A 269 5.53 31.13 14.05
C LEU A 269 4.75 30.03 13.31
N ALA A 270 5.33 28.83 13.25
CA ALA A 270 4.68 27.63 12.73
C ALA A 270 5.04 26.37 13.54
N ILE A 271 4.10 25.42 13.62
CA ILE A 271 4.26 24.22 14.46
C ILE A 271 3.84 22.98 13.65
N THR A 272 4.66 21.94 13.76
CA THR A 272 4.42 20.58 13.24
C THR A 272 4.00 19.67 14.40
N ASP A 273 3.63 18.42 14.13
CA ASP A 273 3.34 17.41 15.16
C ASP A 273 4.59 16.88 15.89
N GLU A 274 5.81 17.32 15.52
CA GLU A 274 7.03 16.99 16.27
C GLU A 274 7.90 18.18 16.75
N SER A 275 7.74 19.35 16.15
CA SER A 275 8.65 20.50 16.32
C SER A 275 7.95 21.84 16.09
N ALA A 276 8.60 22.93 16.50
CA ALA A 276 8.16 24.30 16.26
C ALA A 276 9.28 25.11 15.59
N ALA A 277 8.88 26.13 14.84
CA ALA A 277 9.76 27.02 14.10
C ALA A 277 9.29 28.47 14.25
N ALA A 278 10.23 29.38 14.47
CA ALA A 278 10.00 30.81 14.54
C ALA A 278 10.90 31.55 13.54
N VAL A 279 10.38 32.59 12.93
CA VAL A 279 11.12 33.51 12.06
C VAL A 279 11.35 34.81 12.83
N THR A 280 12.60 35.24 12.92
CA THR A 280 12.98 36.52 13.55
C THR A 280 12.97 37.66 12.54
N SER A 281 12.94 38.92 13.03
CA SER A 281 12.86 40.11 12.16
C SER A 281 14.02 40.28 11.17
N ASP A 282 15.16 39.63 11.42
CA ASP A 282 16.32 39.55 10.52
C ASP A 282 16.21 38.41 9.48
N GLY A 283 15.07 37.74 9.41
CA GLY A 283 14.76 36.68 8.45
C GLY A 283 15.39 35.32 8.75
N ARG A 284 15.87 35.10 9.98
CA ARG A 284 16.45 33.81 10.42
C ARG A 284 15.38 32.89 10.97
N VAL A 285 15.58 31.59 10.76
CA VAL A 285 14.66 30.54 11.24
C VAL A 285 15.29 29.78 12.39
N TYR A 286 14.55 29.73 13.50
CA TYR A 286 14.90 29.00 14.71
C TYR A 286 13.91 27.86 14.91
N THR A 287 14.43 26.63 15.08
CA THR A 287 13.59 25.44 15.26
C THR A 287 13.92 24.72 16.56
N TRP A 288 12.91 24.18 17.24
CA TRP A 288 13.06 23.39 18.46
C TRP A 288 12.03 22.27 18.53
N GLY A 289 12.23 21.31 19.44
CA GLY A 289 11.37 20.13 19.58
C GLY A 289 12.10 18.84 19.21
N ASN A 290 11.38 17.88 18.63
CA ASN A 290 11.94 16.62 18.17
C ASN A 290 12.36 16.70 16.69
N ASN A 291 13.22 15.79 16.24
CA ASN A 291 13.75 15.79 14.87
C ASN A 291 13.67 14.40 14.20
N ILE A 292 12.59 13.65 14.42
CA ILE A 292 12.47 12.28 13.90
C ILE A 292 12.30 12.32 12.38
N LYS A 293 11.55 13.31 11.87
CA LYS A 293 11.29 13.53 10.46
C LYS A 293 12.16 14.63 9.85
N LYS A 294 13.27 14.99 10.51
CA LYS A 294 14.27 15.95 10.03
C LYS A 294 13.73 17.38 9.88
N SER A 295 12.66 17.73 10.59
CA SER A 295 12.04 19.07 10.54
C SER A 295 12.93 20.19 11.12
N LEU A 296 13.89 19.86 11.99
CA LEU A 296 14.86 20.83 12.52
C LEU A 296 16.04 21.09 11.56
N ASN A 297 16.14 20.35 10.45
CA ASN A 297 17.23 20.51 9.49
C ASN A 297 16.92 21.66 8.52
N VAL A 298 16.92 22.88 9.04
CA VAL A 298 16.71 24.09 8.24
C VAL A 298 17.84 24.22 7.20
N PRO A 299 17.52 24.44 5.90
CA PRO A 299 18.53 24.73 4.88
C PRO A 299 19.35 25.97 5.26
N GLU A 300 20.68 25.90 5.17
CA GLU A 300 21.53 27.04 5.56
C GLU A 300 21.36 28.22 4.60
N GLU A 301 21.07 27.94 3.33
CA GLU A 301 20.90 28.91 2.25
C GLU A 301 19.72 29.87 2.43
N ILE A 302 18.71 29.51 3.24
CA ILE A 302 17.54 30.38 3.47
C ILE A 302 17.69 31.30 4.68
N GLN A 303 18.71 31.09 5.51
CA GLN A 303 18.89 31.88 6.72
C GLN A 303 19.10 33.36 6.41
N GLY A 304 18.30 34.23 7.03
CA GLY A 304 18.33 35.68 6.80
C GLY A 304 17.48 36.15 5.61
N GLN A 305 16.74 35.24 4.97
CA GLN A 305 15.96 35.53 3.77
C GLN A 305 14.49 35.13 3.91
N VAL A 306 14.06 34.61 5.05
CA VAL A 306 12.68 34.13 5.26
C VAL A 306 11.75 35.28 5.66
N ALA A 307 10.65 35.42 4.93
CA ALA A 307 9.60 36.40 5.19
C ALA A 307 8.43 35.81 6.00
N ALA A 308 8.07 34.56 5.71
CA ALA A 308 6.96 33.86 6.38
C ALA A 308 7.21 32.35 6.42
N ILE A 309 6.57 31.67 7.36
CA ILE A 309 6.67 30.22 7.54
C ILE A 309 5.30 29.58 7.81
N SER A 310 5.08 28.44 7.17
CA SER A 310 3.92 27.58 7.35
C SER A 310 4.39 26.15 7.67
N ALA A 311 3.55 25.37 8.35
CA ALA A 311 3.89 24.02 8.78
C ALA A 311 2.78 23.02 8.43
N GLY A 312 3.17 21.95 7.75
CA GLY A 312 2.34 20.74 7.69
C GLY A 312 2.58 19.85 8.91
N ARG A 313 2.26 18.56 8.78
CA ARG A 313 2.34 17.65 9.93
C ARG A 313 3.76 17.41 10.40
N TYR A 314 4.71 17.26 9.49
CA TYR A 314 6.10 16.93 9.78
C TYR A 314 7.09 17.66 8.86
N HIS A 315 6.64 18.73 8.22
CA HIS A 315 7.43 19.52 7.28
C HIS A 315 7.08 21.01 7.42
N TYR A 316 8.03 21.86 7.05
CA TYR A 316 7.87 23.30 6.97
C TYR A 316 7.93 23.76 5.52
N THR A 317 7.29 24.89 5.24
CA THR A 317 7.43 25.63 4.01
C THR A 317 7.61 27.10 4.34
N ALA A 318 8.68 27.72 3.84
CA ALA A 318 8.97 29.13 4.00
C ALA A 318 8.77 29.89 2.69
N ILE A 319 8.26 31.12 2.79
CA ILE A 319 8.30 32.12 1.72
C ILE A 319 9.54 32.98 1.98
N LEU A 320 10.36 33.17 0.95
CA LEU A 320 11.55 34.01 1.02
C LEU A 320 11.23 35.46 0.62
N ASN A 321 12.12 36.39 0.95
CA ASN A 321 11.99 37.83 0.65
C ASN A 321 11.90 38.12 -0.87
N ASP A 322 12.37 37.21 -1.72
CA ASP A 322 12.26 37.30 -3.18
C ASP A 322 10.95 36.69 -3.74
N GLY A 323 10.08 36.19 -2.86
CA GLY A 323 8.81 35.56 -3.19
C GLY A 323 8.92 34.09 -3.64
N SER A 324 10.09 33.47 -3.60
CA SER A 324 10.24 32.03 -3.81
C SER A 324 9.91 31.22 -2.55
N VAL A 325 9.70 29.91 -2.70
CA VAL A 325 9.38 29.01 -1.57
C VAL A 325 10.39 27.87 -1.40
N VAL A 326 10.62 27.51 -0.15
CA VAL A 326 11.48 26.37 0.22
C VAL A 326 10.78 25.53 1.26
N SER A 327 10.76 24.20 1.06
CA SER A 327 10.20 23.25 2.03
C SER A 327 11.26 22.27 2.54
N TRP A 328 11.14 21.84 3.79
CA TRP A 328 12.04 20.84 4.41
C TRP A 328 11.32 20.02 5.49
N GLY A 329 11.91 18.89 5.90
CA GLY A 329 11.32 17.93 6.85
C GLY A 329 10.93 16.60 6.19
N ASP A 330 9.80 16.01 6.58
CA ASP A 330 9.31 14.77 5.98
C ASP A 330 9.04 14.95 4.49
N ASN A 331 9.51 13.99 3.69
CA ASN A 331 9.33 14.00 2.24
C ASN A 331 8.75 12.68 1.71
N THR A 332 8.09 11.90 2.56
CA THR A 332 7.52 10.59 2.21
C THR A 332 6.56 10.67 1.01
N HIS A 333 5.87 11.81 0.85
CA HIS A 333 4.90 12.07 -0.21
C HIS A 333 5.31 13.22 -1.15
N GLY A 334 6.55 13.72 -1.05
CA GLY A 334 7.01 14.86 -1.85
C GLY A 334 6.66 16.23 -1.26
N GLN A 335 6.18 16.30 -0.02
CA GLN A 335 5.69 17.54 0.59
C GLN A 335 6.81 18.52 1.00
N ALA A 336 8.04 18.05 1.10
CA ALA A 336 9.23 18.88 1.23
C ALA A 336 9.89 19.20 -0.13
N SER A 337 9.27 18.84 -1.24
CA SER A 337 9.82 19.05 -2.61
C SER A 337 9.13 20.22 -3.28
N ALA A 338 9.37 21.43 -2.77
CA ALA A 338 8.80 22.66 -3.34
C ALA A 338 9.17 22.81 -4.83
N PRO A 339 8.20 23.11 -5.71
CA PRO A 339 8.45 23.23 -7.15
C PRO A 339 9.13 24.56 -7.49
N SER A 340 10.03 24.55 -8.47
CA SER A 340 10.75 25.75 -8.92
C SER A 340 9.84 26.82 -9.57
N SER A 341 8.61 26.46 -9.94
CA SER A 341 7.61 27.40 -10.48
C SER A 341 6.90 28.22 -9.41
N ALA A 342 7.12 27.93 -8.12
CA ALA A 342 6.52 28.69 -7.04
C ALA A 342 7.40 29.92 -6.72
N THR A 343 7.23 30.94 -7.57
CA THR A 343 7.90 32.26 -7.47
C THR A 343 6.85 33.35 -7.37
N SER A 344 7.16 34.49 -6.73
CA SER A 344 6.17 35.54 -6.45
C SER A 344 4.93 34.99 -5.73
N VAL A 345 5.17 34.20 -4.67
CA VAL A 345 4.15 33.60 -3.82
C VAL A 345 3.68 34.62 -2.78
N ALA A 346 2.38 34.91 -2.77
CA ALA A 346 1.75 35.83 -1.83
C ALA A 346 1.44 35.14 -0.49
N SER A 347 0.98 33.89 -0.54
CA SER A 347 0.67 33.11 0.65
C SER A 347 0.87 31.61 0.43
N VAL A 348 1.16 30.90 1.53
CA VAL A 348 1.26 29.44 1.55
C VAL A 348 0.44 28.90 2.71
N ASP A 349 -0.47 27.99 2.40
CA ASP A 349 -1.02 27.07 3.38
C ASP A 349 -0.28 25.75 3.29
N ALA A 350 0.26 25.31 4.42
CA ALA A 350 0.83 23.98 4.59
C ALA A 350 0.01 23.28 5.67
N GLY A 351 -0.48 22.07 5.37
CA GLY A 351 -1.25 21.28 6.31
C GLY A 351 -1.06 19.81 6.02
N TYR A 352 -1.17 18.97 7.05
CA TYR A 352 -1.01 17.52 6.97
C TYR A 352 0.17 17.06 6.07
N TYR A 353 -0.13 16.71 4.81
CA TYR A 353 0.82 16.15 3.85
C TYR A 353 0.92 16.94 2.53
N ALA A 354 0.38 18.15 2.47
CA ALA A 354 0.36 18.96 1.25
C ALA A 354 0.61 20.44 1.52
N ASN A 355 0.84 21.18 0.43
CA ASN A 355 1.04 22.61 0.42
C ASN A 355 0.29 23.22 -0.77
N TYR A 356 -0.34 24.38 -0.54
CA TYR A 356 -0.88 25.26 -1.57
C TYR A 356 -0.21 26.62 -1.48
N ALA A 357 0.40 27.07 -2.57
CA ALA A 357 0.96 28.40 -2.71
C ALA A 357 0.07 29.20 -3.67
N ILE A 358 -0.45 30.34 -3.19
CA ILE A 358 -1.16 31.32 -4.01
C ILE A 358 -0.13 32.34 -4.50
N GLN A 359 0.01 32.47 -5.82
CA GLN A 359 0.90 33.45 -6.44
C GLN A 359 0.23 34.85 -6.49
N GLU A 360 1.03 35.90 -6.66
CA GLU A 360 0.54 37.28 -6.79
C GLU A 360 -0.47 37.48 -7.93
N ASP A 361 -0.39 36.66 -8.99
CA ASP A 361 -1.36 36.65 -10.09
C ASP A 361 -2.66 35.88 -9.78
N GLY A 362 -2.78 35.32 -8.56
CA GLY A 362 -3.90 34.52 -8.08
C GLY A 362 -3.88 33.05 -8.51
N SER A 363 -2.90 32.61 -9.29
CA SER A 363 -2.75 31.20 -9.66
C SER A 363 -2.22 30.37 -8.49
N VAL A 364 -2.53 29.07 -8.50
CA VAL A 364 -2.21 28.18 -7.38
C VAL A 364 -1.27 27.06 -7.80
N VAL A 365 -0.18 26.91 -7.07
CA VAL A 365 0.78 25.82 -7.20
C VAL A 365 0.69 24.91 -5.98
N SER A 366 0.67 23.59 -6.19
CA SER A 366 0.51 22.60 -5.12
C SER A 366 1.53 21.48 -5.20
N TRP A 367 1.95 20.96 -4.04
CA TRP A 367 2.87 19.82 -3.94
C TRP A 367 2.67 19.04 -2.63
N GLY A 368 3.10 17.77 -2.63
CA GLY A 368 2.90 16.82 -1.54
C GLY A 368 2.06 15.61 -1.93
N LEU A 369 1.25 15.11 -0.98
CA LEU A 369 0.44 13.90 -1.15
C LEU A 369 -0.67 14.08 -2.18
N LYS A 370 -0.52 13.42 -3.33
CA LYS A 370 -1.53 13.37 -4.40
C LYS A 370 -2.73 12.48 -4.08
N GLY A 371 -2.49 11.43 -3.30
CA GLY A 371 -3.44 10.36 -3.01
C GLY A 371 -2.82 8.98 -3.19
N TYR A 372 -3.66 7.94 -3.30
CA TYR A 372 -3.25 6.54 -3.25
C TYR A 372 -3.83 5.75 -4.43
N LEU A 373 -3.00 4.97 -5.11
CA LEU A 373 -3.41 4.18 -6.29
C LEU A 373 -4.52 3.17 -5.96
N MET A 374 -4.43 2.50 -4.82
CA MET A 374 -5.38 1.49 -4.35
C MET A 374 -6.01 1.85 -2.99
N GLY A 375 -5.89 3.11 -2.58
CA GLY A 375 -6.37 3.57 -1.27
C GLY A 375 -5.48 3.12 -0.11
N THR A 376 -5.97 3.34 1.11
CA THR A 376 -5.31 2.94 2.36
C THR A 376 -6.17 1.98 3.18
N ASP A 377 -5.54 1.34 4.17
CA ASP A 377 -6.22 0.51 5.16
C ASP A 377 -6.64 1.28 6.42
N ALA A 378 -7.12 0.55 7.44
CA ALA A 378 -7.56 1.14 8.71
C ALA A 378 -6.48 1.86 9.50
N PHE A 379 -5.20 1.63 9.19
CA PHE A 379 -4.05 2.27 9.83
C PHE A 379 -3.38 3.30 8.91
N GLY A 380 -4.02 3.66 7.79
CA GLY A 380 -3.48 4.63 6.83
C GLY A 380 -2.28 4.15 6.02
N ARG A 381 -2.04 2.84 5.97
CA ARG A 381 -0.94 2.27 5.16
C ARG A 381 -1.37 2.16 3.70
N ASP A 382 -0.46 2.49 2.79
CA ASP A 382 -0.66 2.38 1.33
C ASP A 382 -0.94 0.93 0.92
N LEU A 383 -2.17 0.66 0.47
CA LEU A 383 -2.64 -0.69 0.14
C LEU A 383 -1.90 -1.27 -1.07
N PHE A 384 -1.52 -0.45 -2.05
CA PHE A 384 -0.80 -0.91 -3.24
C PHE A 384 0.56 -1.48 -2.85
N ARG A 385 1.33 -0.74 -2.05
CA ARG A 385 2.65 -1.20 -1.56
C ARG A 385 2.52 -2.45 -0.70
N ARG A 386 1.49 -2.53 0.16
CA ARG A 386 1.22 -3.74 0.96
C ARG A 386 0.88 -4.95 0.09
N ILE A 387 0.12 -4.80 -1.00
CA ILE A 387 -0.20 -5.89 -1.93
C ILE A 387 1.07 -6.45 -2.57
N LEU A 388 2.02 -5.60 -2.95
CA LEU A 388 3.28 -6.03 -3.58
C LEU A 388 4.13 -6.86 -2.62
N VAL A 389 4.39 -6.32 -1.42
CA VAL A 389 5.19 -7.02 -0.39
C VAL A 389 4.45 -8.27 0.12
N GLY A 390 3.13 -8.18 0.27
CA GLY A 390 2.30 -9.29 0.71
C GLY A 390 2.23 -10.43 -0.29
N GLY A 391 2.16 -10.13 -1.59
CA GLY A 391 2.22 -11.13 -2.64
C GLY A 391 3.56 -11.87 -2.66
N ARG A 392 4.67 -11.16 -2.46
CA ARG A 392 5.99 -11.77 -2.31
C ARG A 392 6.03 -12.76 -1.14
N MET A 393 5.45 -12.39 0.00
CA MET A 393 5.37 -13.27 1.17
C MET A 393 4.49 -14.49 0.93
N THR A 394 3.26 -14.33 0.43
CA THR A 394 2.34 -15.44 0.13
C THR A 394 2.96 -16.43 -0.87
N MET A 395 3.59 -15.93 -1.94
CA MET A 395 4.26 -16.79 -2.93
C MET A 395 5.49 -17.50 -2.36
N THR A 396 6.27 -16.84 -1.49
CA THR A 396 7.45 -17.46 -0.87
C THR A 396 7.05 -18.56 0.10
N VAL A 397 6.00 -18.37 0.92
CA VAL A 397 5.49 -19.41 1.80
C VAL A 397 5.01 -20.61 0.98
N GLY A 398 4.19 -20.39 -0.05
CA GLY A 398 3.72 -21.45 -0.93
C GLY A 398 4.87 -22.22 -1.61
N ALA A 399 5.88 -21.51 -2.12
CA ALA A 399 6.97 -22.12 -2.88
C ALA A 399 7.84 -23.02 -1.99
N ILE A 400 8.22 -22.54 -0.81
CA ILE A 400 9.02 -23.31 0.15
C ILE A 400 8.24 -24.54 0.62
N SER A 401 6.95 -24.40 0.93
CA SER A 401 6.11 -25.52 1.33
C SER A 401 6.00 -26.60 0.25
N VAL A 402 5.85 -26.21 -1.02
CA VAL A 402 5.83 -27.17 -2.14
C VAL A 402 7.17 -27.86 -2.33
N ILE A 403 8.29 -27.15 -2.19
CA ILE A 403 9.63 -27.75 -2.30
C ILE A 403 9.79 -28.83 -1.23
N ILE A 404 9.48 -28.52 0.04
CA ILE A 404 9.55 -29.48 1.14
C ILE A 404 8.64 -30.69 0.86
N SER A 405 7.38 -30.43 0.50
CA SER A 405 6.38 -31.46 0.22
C SER A 405 6.80 -32.39 -0.92
N THR A 406 7.33 -31.80 -2.00
CA THR A 406 7.77 -32.52 -3.20
C THR A 406 8.98 -33.40 -2.91
N ILE A 407 9.97 -32.90 -2.17
CA ILE A 407 11.16 -33.69 -1.78
C ILE A 407 10.73 -34.91 -0.96
N ILE A 408 9.90 -34.72 0.06
CA ILE A 408 9.43 -35.82 0.91
C ILE A 408 8.64 -36.82 0.08
N GLY A 409 7.70 -36.35 -0.75
CA GLY A 409 6.86 -37.26 -1.52
C GLY A 409 7.60 -38.01 -2.62
N ILE A 410 8.62 -37.42 -3.25
CA ILE A 410 9.51 -38.14 -4.17
C ILE A 410 10.24 -39.27 -3.44
N ILE A 411 10.81 -39.00 -2.27
CA ILE A 411 11.56 -39.99 -1.50
C ILE A 411 10.64 -41.12 -1.05
N VAL A 412 9.52 -40.78 -0.39
CA VAL A 412 8.60 -41.78 0.17
C VAL A 412 7.92 -42.57 -0.95
N GLY A 413 7.35 -41.90 -1.95
CA GLY A 413 6.66 -42.55 -3.05
C GLY A 413 7.60 -43.36 -3.95
N GLY A 414 8.82 -42.85 -4.19
CA GLY A 414 9.81 -43.53 -5.00
C GLY A 414 10.31 -44.83 -4.35
N VAL A 415 10.62 -44.77 -3.06
CA VAL A 415 11.05 -45.97 -2.30
C VAL A 415 9.91 -46.97 -2.16
N SER A 416 8.69 -46.51 -1.86
CA SER A 416 7.53 -47.38 -1.66
C SER A 416 7.13 -48.08 -2.97
N GLY A 417 7.06 -47.33 -4.07
CA GLY A 417 6.71 -47.88 -5.39
C GLY A 417 7.75 -48.87 -5.93
N TYR A 418 9.04 -48.58 -5.74
CA TYR A 418 10.09 -49.47 -6.25
C TYR A 418 10.18 -50.78 -5.45
N LYS A 419 10.29 -50.70 -4.12
CA LYS A 419 10.51 -51.88 -3.27
C LYS A 419 9.28 -52.77 -3.11
N GLY A 420 8.08 -52.20 -3.13
CA GLY A 420 6.84 -52.94 -2.92
C GLY A 420 6.75 -53.65 -1.55
N GLY A 421 5.74 -54.52 -1.40
CA GLY A 421 5.61 -55.43 -0.27
C GLY A 421 5.52 -54.73 1.10
N LYS A 422 6.34 -55.19 2.06
CA LYS A 422 6.31 -54.70 3.45
C LYS A 422 6.75 -53.25 3.60
N VAL A 423 7.75 -52.82 2.82
CA VAL A 423 8.27 -51.43 2.86
C VAL A 423 7.21 -50.47 2.34
N ASP A 424 6.56 -50.84 1.25
CA ASP A 424 5.46 -50.07 0.68
C ASP A 424 4.29 -49.91 1.67
N ASN A 425 3.84 -51.02 2.26
CA ASN A 425 2.78 -51.00 3.26
C ASN A 425 3.14 -50.10 4.46
N LEU A 426 4.37 -50.19 4.99
CA LEU A 426 4.80 -49.34 6.11
C LEU A 426 4.76 -47.84 5.74
N LEU A 427 5.34 -47.47 4.59
CA LEU A 427 5.41 -46.08 4.15
C LEU A 427 4.03 -45.52 3.82
N MET A 428 3.15 -46.31 3.20
CA MET A 428 1.78 -45.89 2.92
C MET A 428 0.94 -45.77 4.19
N ARG A 429 1.15 -46.63 5.21
CA ARG A 429 0.51 -46.45 6.52
C ARG A 429 0.96 -45.16 7.21
N LEU A 430 2.25 -44.83 7.15
CA LEU A 430 2.74 -43.55 7.67
C LEU A 430 2.14 -42.37 6.90
N THR A 431 1.99 -42.50 5.58
CA THR A 431 1.33 -41.51 4.71
C THR A 431 -0.15 -41.31 5.09
N GLU A 432 -0.87 -42.37 5.40
CA GLU A 432 -2.26 -42.34 5.89
C GLU A 432 -2.37 -41.66 7.26
N ILE A 433 -1.45 -41.93 8.18
CA ILE A 433 -1.41 -41.28 9.50
C ILE A 433 -1.25 -39.77 9.35
N VAL A 434 -0.30 -39.31 8.53
CA VAL A 434 -0.12 -37.86 8.28
C VAL A 434 -1.35 -37.25 7.63
N SER A 435 -1.95 -37.93 6.64
CA SER A 435 -3.17 -37.46 5.97
C SER A 435 -4.39 -37.38 6.90
N SER A 436 -4.37 -38.12 8.01
CA SER A 436 -5.44 -38.13 9.00
C SER A 436 -5.37 -36.93 9.97
N ILE A 437 -4.26 -36.19 9.97
CA ILE A 437 -4.11 -34.99 10.81
C ILE A 437 -4.91 -33.84 10.17
N PRO A 438 -5.92 -33.29 10.87
CA PRO A 438 -6.68 -32.17 10.33
C PRO A 438 -5.83 -30.90 10.33
N PHE A 439 -5.52 -30.40 9.13
CA PHE A 439 -4.56 -29.31 8.91
C PHE A 439 -4.90 -28.02 9.70
N LEU A 440 -6.12 -27.51 9.53
CA LEU A 440 -6.54 -26.25 10.16
C LEU A 440 -6.53 -26.35 11.70
N PRO A 441 -7.18 -27.34 12.35
CA PRO A 441 -7.08 -27.53 13.80
C PRO A 441 -5.64 -27.66 14.31
N PHE A 442 -4.78 -28.39 13.60
CA PHE A 442 -3.39 -28.54 13.99
C PHE A 442 -2.65 -27.19 14.01
N CYS A 443 -2.81 -26.38 12.96
CA CYS A 443 -2.19 -25.05 12.89
C CYS A 443 -2.72 -24.11 13.97
N ILE A 444 -4.03 -24.16 14.27
CA ILE A 444 -4.66 -23.36 15.33
C ILE A 444 -4.08 -23.72 16.71
N ILE A 445 -4.04 -25.02 17.04
CA ILE A 445 -3.52 -25.50 18.32
C ILE A 445 -2.06 -25.09 18.48
N LEU A 446 -1.25 -25.29 17.43
CA LEU A 446 0.17 -24.98 17.51
C LEU A 446 0.42 -23.47 17.63
N SER A 447 -0.30 -22.66 16.86
CA SER A 447 -0.24 -21.19 16.95
C SER A 447 -0.64 -20.70 18.35
N SER A 448 -1.68 -21.31 18.94
CA SER A 448 -2.13 -21.00 20.30
C SER A 448 -1.13 -21.41 21.39
N ILE A 449 -0.47 -22.56 21.25
CA ILE A 449 0.52 -23.04 22.23
C ILE A 449 1.79 -22.18 22.19
N LEU A 450 2.24 -21.82 20.99
CA LEU A 450 3.46 -21.03 20.82
C LEU A 450 3.24 -19.54 21.17
N GLY A 451 2.01 -19.04 21.05
CA GLY A 451 1.64 -17.68 21.48
C GLY A 451 2.62 -16.63 20.97
N ASN A 452 3.03 -15.71 21.85
CA ASN A 452 4.01 -14.65 21.55
C ASN A 452 5.46 -15.04 21.92
N SER A 453 5.73 -16.32 22.21
CA SER A 453 7.07 -16.77 22.63
C SER A 453 8.06 -16.88 21.48
N ILE A 454 7.58 -16.84 20.23
CA ILE A 454 8.37 -16.93 19.00
C ILE A 454 8.37 -15.61 18.26
N SER A 455 9.49 -15.29 17.61
CA SER A 455 9.57 -14.16 16.68
C SER A 455 8.69 -14.37 15.45
N GLU A 456 8.29 -13.28 14.79
CA GLU A 456 7.49 -13.33 13.56
C GLU A 456 8.16 -14.16 12.45
N THR A 457 9.49 -14.02 12.29
CA THR A 457 10.25 -14.82 11.32
C THR A 457 10.19 -16.31 11.63
N GLN A 458 10.28 -16.69 12.91
CA GLN A 458 10.15 -18.09 13.32
C GLN A 458 8.74 -18.62 13.08
N ARG A 459 7.70 -17.81 13.31
CA ARG A 459 6.31 -18.18 12.98
C ARG A 459 6.14 -18.44 11.49
N ILE A 460 6.66 -17.56 10.64
CA ILE A 460 6.61 -17.72 9.18
C ILE A 460 7.29 -19.03 8.75
N ILE A 461 8.51 -19.29 9.24
CA ILE A 461 9.26 -20.53 8.94
C ILE A 461 8.48 -21.76 9.41
N LEU A 462 7.89 -21.70 10.61
CA LEU A 462 7.08 -22.77 11.16
C LEU A 462 5.89 -23.11 10.25
N ILE A 463 5.15 -22.09 9.79
CA ILE A 463 4.02 -22.26 8.86
C ILE A 463 4.49 -22.91 7.55
N MET A 464 5.61 -22.44 6.98
CA MET A 464 6.21 -23.02 5.76
C MET A 464 6.51 -24.52 5.94
N CYS A 465 7.12 -24.88 7.07
CA CYS A 465 7.47 -26.26 7.42
C CYS A 465 6.22 -27.13 7.60
N ILE A 466 5.21 -26.66 8.33
CA ILE A 466 3.98 -27.42 8.58
C ILE A 466 3.20 -27.65 7.30
N LEU A 467 3.02 -26.60 6.50
CA LEU A 467 2.39 -26.72 5.18
C LEU A 467 3.13 -27.75 4.32
N GLY A 468 4.46 -27.74 4.29
CA GLY A 468 5.23 -28.74 3.55
C GLY A 468 5.12 -30.16 4.11
N LEU A 469 5.21 -30.31 5.44
CA LEU A 469 5.19 -31.59 6.14
C LEU A 469 3.81 -32.27 6.15
N LEU A 470 2.73 -31.51 6.00
CA LEU A 470 1.37 -32.07 5.95
C LEU A 470 0.84 -32.24 4.52
N SER A 471 1.47 -31.63 3.51
CA SER A 471 0.98 -31.67 2.12
C SER A 471 1.62 -32.75 1.23
N TRP A 472 2.71 -33.39 1.66
CA TRP A 472 3.40 -34.43 0.88
C TRP A 472 2.62 -35.75 0.62
N PRO A 473 1.62 -36.17 1.41
CA PRO A 473 0.95 -37.46 1.18
C PRO A 473 0.29 -37.61 -0.19
N GLY A 474 -0.20 -36.52 -0.78
CA GLY A 474 -0.78 -36.53 -2.12
C GLY A 474 0.26 -36.88 -3.19
N ILE A 475 1.39 -36.16 -3.20
CA ILE A 475 2.44 -36.37 -4.20
C ILE A 475 3.15 -37.71 -4.00
N ALA A 476 3.32 -38.20 -2.76
CA ALA A 476 3.87 -39.53 -2.50
C ALA A 476 3.04 -40.66 -3.13
N ARG A 477 1.70 -40.59 -3.03
CA ARG A 477 0.81 -41.60 -3.62
C ARG A 477 0.89 -41.61 -5.15
N LEU A 478 0.98 -40.43 -5.76
CA LEU A 478 1.13 -40.28 -7.21
C LEU A 478 2.50 -40.77 -7.71
N VAL A 479 3.58 -40.38 -7.04
CA VAL A 479 4.93 -40.85 -7.36
C VAL A 479 4.99 -42.38 -7.20
N ARG A 480 4.43 -42.94 -6.11
CA ARG A 480 4.35 -44.39 -5.91
C ARG A 480 3.67 -45.09 -7.09
N GLY A 481 2.50 -44.61 -7.52
CA GLY A 481 1.77 -45.19 -8.65
C GLY A 481 2.58 -45.15 -9.95
N SER A 482 3.24 -44.02 -10.21
CA SER A 482 4.05 -43.82 -11.40
C SER A 482 5.31 -44.70 -11.39
N VAL A 483 5.97 -44.82 -10.23
CA VAL A 483 7.13 -45.70 -10.05
C VAL A 483 6.76 -47.17 -10.20
N LEU A 484 5.59 -47.59 -9.71
CA LEU A 484 5.11 -48.97 -9.91
C LEU A 484 4.94 -49.30 -11.40
N ALA A 485 4.42 -48.37 -12.21
CA ALA A 485 4.27 -48.55 -13.65
C ALA A 485 5.63 -48.61 -14.37
N GLU A 486 6.54 -47.70 -14.06
CA GLU A 486 7.86 -47.65 -14.68
C GLU A 486 8.78 -48.80 -14.26
N ARG A 487 8.61 -49.34 -13.05
CA ARG A 487 9.44 -50.44 -12.54
C ARG A 487 9.36 -51.70 -13.39
N GLU A 488 8.24 -51.94 -14.05
CA GLU A 488 8.00 -53.13 -14.90
C GLU A 488 8.50 -52.96 -16.34
N GLN A 489 9.09 -51.80 -16.69
CA GLN A 489 9.61 -51.54 -18.03
C GLN A 489 10.96 -52.24 -18.30
N GLU A 490 11.24 -52.50 -19.58
CA GLU A 490 12.43 -53.25 -20.03
C GLU A 490 13.75 -52.59 -19.61
N PHE A 491 13.83 -51.25 -19.64
CA PHE A 491 15.05 -50.52 -19.26
C PHE A 491 15.39 -50.68 -17.76
N VAL A 492 14.40 -50.84 -16.89
CA VAL A 492 14.62 -51.10 -15.46
C VAL A 492 15.14 -52.51 -15.25
N THR A 493 14.58 -53.48 -15.97
CA THR A 493 15.03 -54.87 -15.95
C THR A 493 16.48 -54.97 -16.43
N ALA A 494 16.82 -54.29 -17.54
CA ALA A 494 18.19 -54.22 -18.04
C ALA A 494 19.15 -53.58 -17.03
N ALA A 495 18.75 -52.47 -16.39
CA ALA A 495 19.57 -51.81 -15.36
C ALA A 495 19.83 -52.72 -14.14
N LYS A 496 18.82 -53.51 -13.71
CA LYS A 496 18.99 -54.54 -12.67
C LYS A 496 19.98 -55.62 -13.10
N SER A 497 19.87 -56.12 -14.34
CA SER A 497 20.79 -57.12 -14.89
C SER A 497 22.24 -56.63 -15.00
N LEU A 498 22.44 -55.32 -15.19
CA LEU A 498 23.75 -54.66 -15.20
C LEU A 498 24.30 -54.38 -13.79
N GLY A 499 23.60 -54.76 -12.72
CA GLY A 499 24.08 -54.61 -11.34
C GLY A 499 24.01 -53.18 -10.79
N VAL A 500 23.20 -52.30 -11.40
CA VAL A 500 23.00 -50.94 -10.88
C VAL A 500 22.32 -51.00 -9.51
N LYS A 501 22.82 -50.23 -8.53
CA LYS A 501 22.24 -50.14 -7.18
C LYS A 501 20.78 -49.69 -7.26
N GLU A 502 19.91 -50.25 -6.41
CA GLU A 502 18.48 -49.91 -6.36
C GLU A 502 18.19 -48.41 -6.25
N THR A 503 18.96 -47.69 -5.42
CA THR A 503 18.84 -46.22 -5.31
C THR A 503 19.23 -45.51 -6.61
N GLY A 504 20.23 -46.03 -7.33
CA GLY A 504 20.59 -45.56 -8.66
C GLY A 504 19.46 -45.79 -9.66
N ILE A 505 18.81 -46.95 -9.62
CA ILE A 505 17.65 -47.26 -10.47
C ILE A 505 16.50 -46.28 -10.22
N ILE A 506 16.16 -46.01 -8.96
CA ILE A 506 15.08 -45.07 -8.61
C ILE A 506 15.42 -43.66 -9.10
N PHE A 507 16.55 -43.08 -8.70
CA PHE A 507 16.82 -41.66 -8.91
C PHE A 507 17.42 -41.31 -10.28
N ARG A 508 18.11 -42.24 -10.95
CA ARG A 508 18.76 -41.97 -12.26
C ARG A 508 18.02 -42.57 -13.45
N HIS A 509 17.14 -43.55 -13.25
CA HIS A 509 16.45 -44.21 -14.36
C HIS A 509 14.93 -44.00 -14.29
N ILE A 510 14.29 -44.25 -13.14
CA ILE A 510 12.83 -44.13 -13.03
C ILE A 510 12.38 -42.68 -12.84
N LEU A 511 12.96 -41.95 -11.87
CA LEU A 511 12.52 -40.60 -11.53
C LEU A 511 12.57 -39.62 -12.71
N PRO A 512 13.60 -39.63 -13.60
CA PRO A 512 13.61 -38.80 -14.79
C PRO A 512 12.43 -39.06 -15.75
N ASN A 513 11.90 -40.29 -15.82
CA ASN A 513 10.78 -40.62 -16.69
C ASN A 513 9.43 -40.11 -16.16
N ILE A 514 9.32 -39.89 -14.85
CA ILE A 514 8.08 -39.40 -14.21
C ILE A 514 8.17 -37.94 -13.76
N ILE A 515 9.26 -37.24 -14.12
CA ILE A 515 9.51 -35.86 -13.68
C ILE A 515 8.40 -34.91 -14.13
N THR A 516 7.79 -35.18 -15.28
CA THR A 516 6.68 -34.41 -15.84
C THR A 516 5.45 -34.45 -14.94
N VAL A 517 5.08 -35.64 -14.43
CA VAL A 517 3.99 -35.85 -13.46
C VAL A 517 4.27 -35.12 -12.15
N ILE A 518 5.53 -35.12 -11.70
CA ILE A 518 5.96 -34.42 -10.49
C ILE A 518 5.83 -32.91 -10.65
N ILE A 519 6.28 -32.35 -11.77
CA ILE A 519 6.22 -30.90 -12.05
C ILE A 519 4.77 -30.41 -12.11
N VAL A 520 3.89 -31.16 -12.79
CA VAL A 520 2.45 -30.83 -12.84
C VAL A 520 1.87 -30.75 -11.42
N ASN A 521 2.09 -31.77 -10.60
CA ASN A 521 1.52 -31.82 -9.26
C ASN A 521 2.16 -30.79 -8.32
N ALA A 522 3.47 -30.53 -8.44
CA ALA A 522 4.12 -29.47 -7.70
C ALA A 522 3.50 -28.10 -8.02
N THR A 523 3.18 -27.85 -9.29
CA THR A 523 2.53 -26.60 -9.73
C THR A 523 1.11 -26.45 -9.16
N LEU A 524 0.28 -27.49 -9.23
CA LEU A 524 -1.06 -27.47 -8.64
C LEU A 524 -1.04 -27.37 -7.11
N ASN A 525 -0.07 -28.04 -6.47
CA ASN A 525 0.14 -27.93 -5.03
C ASN A 525 0.60 -26.52 -4.64
N PHE A 526 1.31 -25.80 -5.50
CA PHE A 526 1.73 -24.42 -5.22
C PHE A 526 0.53 -23.49 -5.06
N ALA A 527 -0.42 -23.55 -5.98
CA ALA A 527 -1.68 -22.82 -5.86
C ALA A 527 -2.43 -23.19 -4.56
N THR A 528 -2.47 -24.49 -4.23
CA THR A 528 -3.15 -25.00 -3.03
C THR A 528 -2.48 -24.52 -1.74
N CYS A 529 -1.14 -24.58 -1.65
CA CYS A 529 -0.39 -24.11 -0.50
C CYS A 529 -0.54 -22.60 -0.31
N MET A 530 -0.53 -21.80 -1.38
CA MET A 530 -0.80 -20.37 -1.32
C MET A 530 -2.20 -20.07 -0.78
N LEU A 531 -3.23 -20.72 -1.30
CA LEU A 531 -4.60 -20.56 -0.79
C LEU A 531 -4.74 -20.98 0.67
N THR A 532 -4.06 -22.06 1.07
CA THR A 532 -4.10 -22.58 2.44
C THR A 532 -3.40 -21.63 3.42
N GLU A 533 -2.22 -21.10 3.06
CA GLU A 533 -1.55 -20.03 3.81
C GLU A 533 -2.45 -18.81 3.95
N SER A 534 -3.01 -18.34 2.84
CA SER A 534 -3.83 -17.13 2.84
C SER A 534 -5.11 -17.32 3.65
N SER A 535 -5.71 -18.52 3.63
CA SER A 535 -6.85 -18.88 4.49
C SER A 535 -6.47 -18.87 5.98
N LEU A 536 -5.30 -19.38 6.33
CA LEU A 536 -4.80 -19.40 7.70
C LEU A 536 -4.53 -17.96 8.21
N SER A 537 -3.90 -17.14 7.38
CA SER A 537 -3.65 -15.72 7.66
C SER A 537 -4.95 -14.92 7.76
N PHE A 538 -5.94 -15.19 6.91
CA PHE A 538 -7.26 -14.54 6.97
C PHE A 538 -7.96 -14.76 8.33
N ILE A 539 -7.83 -15.95 8.91
CA ILE A 539 -8.42 -16.31 10.21
C ILE A 539 -7.50 -15.88 11.39
N GLY A 540 -6.32 -15.32 11.12
CA GLY A 540 -5.41 -14.79 12.15
C GLY A 540 -4.46 -15.82 12.76
N PHE A 541 -4.32 -17.00 12.16
CA PHE A 541 -3.39 -18.04 12.62
C PHE A 541 -2.14 -18.17 11.75
N GLY A 542 -2.07 -17.39 10.66
CA GLY A 542 -0.97 -17.38 9.70
C GLY A 542 0.11 -16.36 10.04
N VAL A 543 0.59 -15.66 9.02
CA VAL A 543 1.48 -14.51 9.18
C VAL A 543 0.70 -13.34 9.75
N ASN A 544 1.17 -12.78 10.85
CA ASN A 544 0.52 -11.69 11.57
C ASN A 544 1.01 -10.31 11.10
N GLU A 545 0.20 -9.28 11.36
CA GLU A 545 0.64 -7.90 11.20
C GLU A 545 1.86 -7.61 12.11
N PRO A 546 2.84 -6.77 11.69
CA PRO A 546 2.79 -5.82 10.58
C PRO A 546 3.14 -6.38 9.19
N ASN A 547 3.62 -7.62 9.10
CA ASN A 547 3.95 -8.25 7.82
C ASN A 547 2.68 -8.45 6.99
N ALA A 548 2.68 -7.97 5.75
CA ALA A 548 1.56 -8.19 4.85
C ALA A 548 1.64 -9.59 4.22
N THR A 549 0.49 -10.25 4.06
CA THR A 549 0.25 -11.36 3.14
C THR A 549 -1.09 -11.13 2.46
N TRP A 550 -1.33 -11.67 1.26
CA TRP A 550 -2.65 -11.49 0.64
C TRP A 550 -3.77 -12.05 1.53
N GLY A 551 -3.50 -13.09 2.32
CA GLY A 551 -4.43 -13.61 3.31
C GLY A 551 -4.80 -12.64 4.43
N ASN A 552 -3.81 -12.07 5.13
CA ASN A 552 -4.11 -11.20 6.29
C ASN A 552 -4.67 -9.84 5.89
N MET A 553 -4.36 -9.37 4.67
CA MET A 553 -4.97 -8.17 4.11
C MET A 553 -6.48 -8.33 3.90
N LEU A 554 -6.96 -9.57 3.75
CA LEU A 554 -8.37 -9.89 3.61
C LEU A 554 -9.11 -9.98 4.95
N THR A 555 -8.44 -10.05 6.11
CA THR A 555 -9.10 -10.21 7.42
C THR A 555 -10.14 -9.12 7.68
N GLY A 556 -9.91 -7.90 7.18
CA GLY A 556 -10.88 -6.80 7.27
C GLY A 556 -12.25 -7.11 6.65
N ALA A 557 -12.33 -8.03 5.68
CA ALA A 557 -13.57 -8.44 5.04
C ALA A 557 -14.53 -9.20 5.99
N GLN A 558 -14.08 -9.60 7.18
CA GLN A 558 -14.95 -10.17 8.21
C GLN A 558 -15.86 -9.11 8.86
N ASN A 559 -15.57 -7.82 8.68
CA ASN A 559 -16.36 -6.71 9.21
C ASN A 559 -17.31 -6.15 8.13
N GLY A 560 -18.61 -6.15 8.42
CA GLY A 560 -19.65 -5.63 7.51
C GLY A 560 -19.42 -4.18 7.08
N GLN A 561 -18.87 -3.31 7.95
CA GLN A 561 -18.56 -1.93 7.61
C GLN A 561 -17.47 -1.82 6.54
N VAL A 562 -16.51 -2.75 6.52
CA VAL A 562 -15.43 -2.77 5.53
C VAL A 562 -15.96 -3.22 4.17
N ILE A 563 -16.86 -4.21 4.16
CA ILE A 563 -17.51 -4.66 2.92
C ILE A 563 -18.34 -3.53 2.31
N GLU A 564 -19.10 -2.81 3.12
CA GLU A 564 -20.02 -1.76 2.66
C GLU A 564 -19.30 -0.49 2.22
N ASN A 565 -18.38 0.04 3.06
CA ASN A 565 -17.83 1.38 2.87
C ASN A 565 -16.40 1.40 2.31
N TYR A 566 -15.63 0.32 2.47
CA TYR A 566 -14.20 0.28 2.17
C TYR A 566 -13.83 -0.85 1.21
N TRP A 567 -14.56 -0.96 0.10
CA TRP A 567 -14.47 -2.09 -0.83
C TRP A 567 -13.04 -2.36 -1.35
N TRP A 568 -12.24 -1.32 -1.55
CA TRP A 568 -10.87 -1.45 -2.08
C TRP A 568 -9.97 -2.30 -1.17
N ARG A 569 -10.21 -2.27 0.15
CA ARG A 569 -9.40 -2.98 1.16
C ARG A 569 -9.43 -4.49 0.97
N TRP A 570 -10.53 -5.05 0.47
CA TRP A 570 -10.67 -6.50 0.27
C TRP A 570 -10.67 -6.90 -1.21
N VAL A 571 -11.23 -6.07 -2.10
CA VAL A 571 -11.31 -6.39 -3.54
C VAL A 571 -9.93 -6.49 -4.17
N PHE A 572 -9.03 -5.52 -3.95
CA PHE A 572 -7.72 -5.55 -4.59
C PHE A 572 -6.85 -6.74 -4.13
N PRO A 573 -6.72 -7.04 -2.82
CA PRO A 573 -6.00 -8.25 -2.39
C PRO A 573 -6.65 -9.54 -2.87
N ALA A 574 -7.99 -9.64 -2.85
CA ALA A 574 -8.71 -10.84 -3.30
C ALA A 574 -8.52 -11.09 -4.80
N LEU A 575 -8.55 -10.03 -5.61
CA LEU A 575 -8.36 -10.11 -7.04
C LEU A 575 -6.92 -10.52 -7.39
N MET A 576 -5.92 -9.99 -6.69
CA MET A 576 -4.52 -10.39 -6.88
C MET A 576 -4.28 -11.85 -6.50
N LEU A 577 -4.79 -12.28 -5.34
CA LEU A 577 -4.73 -13.68 -4.92
C LEU A 577 -5.44 -14.59 -5.93
N GLY A 578 -6.67 -14.25 -6.30
CA GLY A 578 -7.50 -15.03 -7.22
C GLY A 578 -6.89 -15.16 -8.62
N ILE A 579 -6.46 -14.06 -9.23
CA ILE A 579 -5.81 -14.09 -10.56
C ILE A 579 -4.52 -14.91 -10.50
N CYS A 580 -3.71 -14.74 -9.47
CA CYS A 580 -2.47 -15.48 -9.31
C CYS A 580 -2.73 -16.99 -9.16
N THR A 581 -3.68 -17.38 -8.31
CA THR A 581 -4.09 -18.78 -8.13
C THR A 581 -4.64 -19.40 -9.41
N ILE A 582 -5.54 -18.71 -10.12
CA ILE A 582 -6.10 -19.19 -11.39
C ILE A 582 -4.97 -19.36 -12.42
N SER A 583 -4.07 -18.38 -12.50
CA SER A 583 -2.92 -18.42 -13.42
C SER A 583 -2.05 -19.66 -13.18
N ILE A 584 -1.71 -19.96 -11.91
CA ILE A 584 -0.91 -21.15 -11.57
C ILE A 584 -1.67 -22.45 -11.90
N ASN A 585 -2.98 -22.52 -11.64
CA ASN A 585 -3.78 -23.70 -12.00
C ASN A 585 -3.82 -23.92 -13.51
N CYS A 586 -4.01 -22.86 -14.32
CA CYS A 586 -3.96 -22.94 -15.78
C CYS A 586 -2.58 -23.42 -16.28
N ILE A 587 -1.48 -23.03 -15.62
CA ILE A 587 -0.14 -23.54 -15.93
C ILE A 587 -0.07 -25.04 -15.63
N GLY A 588 -0.56 -25.47 -14.46
CA GLY A 588 -0.58 -26.88 -14.06
C GLY A 588 -1.40 -27.76 -15.00
N ASP A 589 -2.60 -27.31 -15.38
CA ASP A 589 -3.48 -28.03 -16.31
C ASP A 589 -2.89 -28.08 -17.72
N GLY A 590 -2.35 -26.98 -18.24
CA GLY A 590 -1.68 -26.98 -19.53
C GLY A 590 -0.46 -27.91 -19.57
N LEU A 591 0.32 -27.98 -18.48
CA LEU A 591 1.42 -28.93 -18.37
C LEU A 591 0.91 -30.36 -18.39
N ARG A 592 -0.20 -30.63 -17.70
CA ARG A 592 -0.84 -31.95 -17.67
C ARG A 592 -1.33 -32.38 -19.06
N ASP A 593 -2.03 -31.49 -19.76
CA ASP A 593 -2.58 -31.76 -21.09
C ASP A 593 -1.49 -31.96 -22.14
N ALA A 594 -0.35 -31.26 -21.98
CA ALA A 594 0.82 -31.45 -22.83
C ALA A 594 1.51 -32.82 -22.64
N ILE A 595 1.31 -33.48 -21.49
CA ILE A 595 1.89 -34.79 -21.17
C ILE A 595 0.95 -35.93 -21.58
N ASP A 596 -0.37 -35.74 -21.55
CA ASP A 596 -1.34 -36.78 -21.90
C ASP A 596 -1.35 -37.03 -23.43
N PRO A 597 -0.93 -38.22 -23.92
CA PRO A 597 -0.93 -38.51 -25.36
C PRO A 597 -2.33 -38.49 -25.99
N LYS A 598 -3.41 -38.66 -25.20
CA LYS A 598 -4.80 -38.67 -25.68
C LYS A 598 -5.41 -37.27 -25.83
N SER A 599 -4.75 -36.22 -25.34
CA SER A 599 -5.24 -34.84 -25.50
C SER A 599 -5.21 -34.37 -26.96
N LYS A 600 -4.36 -34.99 -27.80
CA LYS A 600 -4.21 -34.67 -29.24
C LYS A 600 -5.32 -35.25 -30.13
N GLU A 601 -6.20 -36.11 -29.61
CA GLU A 601 -7.32 -36.71 -30.36
C GLU A 601 -8.67 -36.00 -30.15
N ARG A 602 -8.73 -35.00 -29.26
CA ARG A 602 -9.91 -34.16 -29.01
C ARG A 602 -9.70 -32.75 -29.55
#